data_AF-A0A8T4XUF3-F1
#
_entry.id   AF-A0A8T4XUF3-F1
#
_cell.length_a   1.000
_cell.length_b   1.000
_cell.length_c   1.000
_cell.angle_alpha   90.00
_cell.angle_beta   90.00
_cell.angle_gamma   90.00
#
_symmetry.space_group_name_H-M   'P 1'
#
loop_
_entity.id
_entity.type
_entity.pdbx_description
1 polymer ?
#
loop_
_entity_poly.entity_id
_entity_poly.type
_entity_poly.pdbx_seq_one_letter_code
_entity_poly.pdbx_strand_id
1 'polypeptide(L)'
;MARSYLRQAEERVKHAEEALRTSNYAYIIRQSQEAVELALKGILRLVAIEPPKWHDVGPILKRHREAFPPWFKGEIDELASISRRLRREREPSMYGDEETGTPPDQLYSLMDAKEALEYAQRVLSLCKKLLKECEQ
;
A
#
# COMPACT_ATOMS: atom_id res chain seq x y z
N MET A 1 2.47 5.82 -16.97
CA MET A 1 1.81 6.13 -15.68
C MET A 1 2.15 5.13 -14.58
N ALA A 2 2.09 3.81 -14.82
CA ALA A 2 2.45 2.77 -13.85
C ALA A 2 3.83 2.98 -13.17
N ARG A 3 4.89 3.22 -13.95
CA ARG A 3 6.24 3.51 -13.43
C ARG A 3 6.28 4.73 -12.49
N SER A 4 5.52 5.78 -12.81
CA SER A 4 5.45 6.99 -11.99
C SER A 4 4.79 6.70 -10.64
N TYR A 5 3.73 5.88 -10.62
CA TYR A 5 3.06 5.47 -9.39
C TYR A 5 3.97 4.63 -8.50
N LEU A 6 4.71 3.69 -9.08
CA LEU A 6 5.66 2.87 -8.32
C LEU A 6 6.82 3.68 -7.76
N ARG A 7 7.30 4.70 -8.49
CA ARG A 7 8.28 5.66 -7.96
C ARG A 7 7.71 6.44 -6.77
N GLN A 8 6.46 6.89 -6.87
CA GLN A 8 5.78 7.61 -5.79
C GLN A 8 5.51 6.72 -4.56
N ALA A 9 5.26 5.41 -4.77
CA ALA A 9 5.15 4.44 -3.69
C ALA A 9 6.51 4.19 -3.00
N GLU A 10 7.59 4.15 -3.78
CA GLU A 10 8.96 4.01 -3.26
C GLU A 10 9.37 5.18 -2.35
N GLU A 11 9.08 6.42 -2.76
CA GLU A 11 9.36 7.58 -1.90
C GLU A 11 8.58 7.54 -0.56
N ARG A 12 7.36 7.01 -0.56
CA ARG A 12 6.55 6.87 0.65
C ARG A 12 7.11 5.81 1.60
N VAL A 13 7.51 4.65 1.07
CA VAL A 13 8.17 3.61 1.86
C VAL A 13 9.46 4.15 2.48
N LYS A 14 10.27 4.88 1.70
CA LYS A 14 11.48 5.53 2.22
C LYS A 14 11.18 6.49 3.37
N HIS A 15 10.21 7.40 3.21
CA HIS A 15 9.87 8.33 4.30
C HIS A 15 9.24 7.62 5.51
N ALA A 16 8.52 6.52 5.31
CA ALA A 16 8.01 5.69 6.40
C ALA A 16 9.16 5.04 7.19
N GLU A 17 10.19 4.51 6.52
CA GLU A 17 11.39 3.98 7.17
C GLU A 17 12.12 5.08 7.97
N GLU A 18 12.24 6.28 7.41
CA GLU A 18 12.89 7.41 8.08
C GLU A 18 12.15 7.85 9.34
N ALA A 19 10.82 7.83 9.29
CA ALA A 19 9.95 8.22 10.41
C ALA A 19 10.00 7.25 11.61
N LEU A 20 10.54 6.04 11.44
CA LEU A 20 10.81 5.14 12.58
C LEU A 20 11.78 5.76 13.59
N ARG A 21 12.70 6.61 13.13
CA ARG A 21 13.70 7.26 14.01
C ARG A 21 13.08 8.31 14.92
N THR A 22 11.94 8.87 14.55
CA THR A 22 11.24 9.91 15.30
C THR A 22 9.96 9.40 15.95
N SER A 23 9.72 8.09 15.92
CA SER A 23 8.52 7.44 16.48
C SER A 23 7.20 8.02 15.97
N ASN A 24 7.16 8.56 14.76
CA ASN A 24 5.93 9.12 14.19
C ASN A 24 5.08 8.01 13.57
N TYR A 25 4.44 7.21 14.42
CA TYR A 25 3.76 5.98 14.03
C TYR A 25 2.56 6.23 13.11
N ALA A 26 1.72 7.22 13.41
CA ALA A 26 0.60 7.59 12.54
C ALA A 26 1.07 7.96 11.12
N TYR A 27 2.17 8.72 11.02
CA TYR A 27 2.75 9.05 9.72
C TYR A 27 3.27 7.82 8.97
N ILE A 28 3.89 6.86 9.67
CA ILE A 28 4.34 5.59 9.07
C ILE A 28 3.13 4.83 8.50
N ILE A 29 2.06 4.68 9.26
CA ILE A 29 0.82 4.02 8.81
C ILE A 29 0.28 4.71 7.56
N ARG A 30 0.19 6.03 7.58
CA ARG A 30 -0.28 6.86 6.46
C ARG A 30 0.55 6.67 5.20
N GLN A 31 1.88 6.78 5.32
CA GLN A 31 2.79 6.61 4.19
C GLN A 31 2.72 5.18 3.62
N SER A 32 2.66 4.17 4.48
CA SER A 32 2.51 2.77 4.10
C SER A 32 1.20 2.51 3.36
N GLN A 33 0.09 3.06 3.84
CA GLN A 33 -1.22 2.99 3.18
C GLN A 33 -1.16 3.59 1.77
N GLU A 34 -0.66 4.81 1.64
CA GLU A 34 -0.56 5.49 0.34
C GLU A 34 0.39 4.77 -0.62
N ALA A 35 1.49 4.20 -0.11
CA ALA A 35 2.43 3.42 -0.89
C ALA A 35 1.78 2.17 -1.50
N VAL A 36 1.04 1.41 -0.68
CA VAL A 36 0.29 0.24 -1.13
C VAL A 36 -0.76 0.62 -2.17
N GLU A 37 -1.53 1.68 -1.92
CA GLU A 37 -2.54 2.13 -2.88
C GLU A 37 -1.92 2.49 -4.24
N LEU A 38 -0.85 3.27 -4.24
CA LEU A 38 -0.18 3.67 -5.47
C LEU A 38 0.47 2.50 -6.19
N ALA A 39 1.15 1.62 -5.47
CA ALA A 39 1.79 0.45 -6.06
C ALA A 39 0.76 -0.47 -6.75
N LEU A 40 -0.34 -0.77 -6.06
CA LEU A 40 -1.39 -1.64 -6.60
C LEU A 40 -2.17 -0.98 -7.74
N LYS A 41 -2.45 0.34 -7.67
CA LYS A 41 -3.00 1.09 -8.82
C LYS A 41 -2.04 1.13 -10.00
N GLY A 42 -0.73 1.15 -9.72
CA GLY A 42 0.33 1.12 -10.73
C GLY A 42 0.31 -0.17 -11.54
N ILE A 43 0.25 -1.32 -10.86
CA ILE A 43 0.24 -2.63 -11.54
C ILE A 43 -1.07 -2.91 -12.27
N LEU A 44 -2.22 -2.42 -11.79
CA LEU A 44 -3.48 -2.54 -12.53
C LEU A 44 -3.36 -1.84 -13.89
N ARG A 45 -2.79 -0.62 -13.90
CA ARG A 45 -2.52 0.09 -15.15
C ARG A 45 -1.47 -0.58 -16.03
N LEU A 46 -0.51 -1.29 -15.43
CA LEU A 46 0.49 -2.05 -16.17
C LEU A 46 -0.16 -3.15 -17.02
N VAL A 47 -1.20 -3.81 -16.49
CA VAL A 47 -1.98 -4.84 -17.21
C VAL A 47 -3.22 -4.26 -17.91
N ALA A 48 -3.20 -2.97 -18.26
CA ALA A 48 -4.26 -2.25 -18.97
C ALA A 48 -5.65 -2.26 -18.28
N ILE A 49 -5.69 -2.37 -16.95
CA ILE A 49 -6.90 -2.26 -16.14
C ILE A 49 -6.93 -0.87 -15.52
N GLU A 50 -7.98 -0.09 -15.80
CA GLU A 50 -8.14 1.21 -15.17
C GLU A 50 -8.55 1.01 -13.69
N PRO A 51 -7.73 1.50 -12.74
CA PRO A 51 -8.09 1.40 -11.35
C PRO A 51 -9.27 2.34 -11.04
N PRO A 52 -10.07 1.95 -10.06
CA PRO A 52 -11.30 2.66 -9.74
C PRO A 52 -11.01 3.95 -8.95
N LYS A 53 -12.03 4.80 -8.81
CA LYS A 53 -11.91 6.04 -8.04
C LYS A 53 -11.85 5.85 -6.52
N TRP A 54 -12.44 4.77 -5.97
CA TRP A 54 -12.28 4.38 -4.57
C TRP A 54 -10.88 3.77 -4.26
N HIS A 55 -10.51 3.71 -2.99
CA HIS A 55 -9.12 3.48 -2.56
C HIS A 55 -8.72 2.00 -2.37
N ASP A 56 -9.66 1.10 -2.03
CA ASP A 56 -9.35 -0.33 -1.92
C ASP A 56 -9.43 -1.01 -3.30
N VAL A 57 -8.30 -1.49 -3.79
CA VAL A 57 -8.17 -2.14 -5.09
C VAL A 57 -8.11 -3.67 -4.99
N GLY A 58 -8.17 -4.23 -3.78
CA GLY A 58 -8.15 -5.67 -3.52
C GLY A 58 -9.20 -6.46 -4.31
N PRO A 59 -10.49 -6.05 -4.33
CA PRO A 59 -11.52 -6.74 -5.12
C PRO A 59 -11.22 -6.80 -6.62
N ILE A 60 -10.53 -5.79 -7.16
CA ILE A 60 -10.21 -5.69 -8.59
C ILE A 60 -9.02 -6.59 -8.92
N LEU A 61 -8.00 -6.64 -8.07
CA LEU A 61 -6.91 -7.60 -8.21
C LEU A 61 -7.45 -9.03 -8.27
N LYS A 62 -8.40 -9.38 -7.39
CA LYS A 62 -9.04 -10.71 -7.42
C LYS A 62 -9.83 -10.96 -8.70
N ARG A 63 -10.66 -9.99 -9.12
CA ARG A 63 -11.48 -10.10 -10.35
C ARG A 63 -10.63 -10.32 -11.60
N HIS A 64 -9.48 -9.65 -11.66
CA HIS A 64 -8.58 -9.69 -12.82
C HIS A 64 -7.33 -10.52 -12.57
N ARG A 65 -7.40 -11.51 -11.68
CA ARG A 65 -6.29 -12.41 -11.35
C ARG A 65 -5.65 -13.01 -12.58
N GLU A 66 -6.44 -13.35 -13.59
CA GLU A 66 -5.96 -13.98 -14.82
C GLU A 66 -5.08 -13.07 -15.69
N ALA A 67 -5.10 -11.75 -15.48
CA ALA A 67 -4.26 -10.79 -16.20
C ALA A 67 -2.79 -10.75 -15.73
N PHE A 68 -2.46 -11.47 -14.65
CA PHE A 68 -1.13 -11.46 -14.03
C PHE A 68 -0.36 -12.77 -14.30
N PRO A 69 0.98 -12.79 -14.25
CA PRO A 69 1.76 -14.03 -14.38
C PRO A 69 1.52 -14.98 -13.19
N PRO A 70 1.70 -16.31 -13.35
CA PRO A 70 1.35 -17.31 -12.32
C PRO A 70 1.93 -17.03 -10.94
N TRP A 71 3.18 -16.59 -10.86
CA TRP A 71 3.83 -16.27 -9.59
C TRP A 71 3.14 -15.09 -8.88
N PHE A 72 2.66 -14.10 -9.63
CA PHE A 72 1.97 -12.93 -9.06
C PHE A 72 0.53 -13.28 -8.68
N LYS A 73 -0.13 -14.19 -9.41
CA LYS A 73 -1.48 -14.69 -9.06
C LYS A 73 -1.52 -15.26 -7.65
N GLY A 74 -0.48 -16.00 -7.26
CA GLY A 74 -0.34 -16.58 -5.91
C GLY A 74 -0.30 -15.55 -4.78
N GLU A 75 0.12 -14.32 -5.08
CA GLU A 75 0.27 -13.23 -4.10
C GLU A 75 -1.03 -12.40 -3.95
N ILE A 76 -1.97 -12.51 -4.90
CA ILE A 76 -3.14 -11.59 -4.99
C ILE A 76 -4.01 -11.62 -3.73
N ASP A 77 -4.17 -12.78 -3.09
CA ASP A 77 -4.99 -12.85 -1.87
C ASP A 77 -4.35 -12.11 -0.70
N GLU A 78 -3.03 -12.17 -0.55
CA GLU A 78 -2.27 -11.40 0.43
C GLU A 78 -2.34 -9.90 0.10
N LEU A 79 -2.03 -9.52 -1.15
CA LEU A 79 -2.07 -8.13 -1.61
C LEU A 79 -3.44 -7.47 -1.37
N ALA A 80 -4.52 -8.20 -1.65
CA ALA A 80 -5.89 -7.73 -1.40
C ALA A 80 -6.18 -7.60 0.10
N SER A 81 -5.66 -8.51 0.94
CA SER A 81 -5.80 -8.43 2.39
C SER A 81 -5.08 -7.20 2.95
N ILE A 82 -3.84 -6.96 2.51
CA ILE A 82 -3.02 -5.80 2.89
C ILE A 82 -3.72 -4.49 2.48
N SER A 83 -4.16 -4.39 1.22
CA SER A 83 -4.90 -3.23 0.69
C SER A 83 -6.11 -2.88 1.57
N ARG A 84 -6.93 -3.88 1.89
CA ARG A 84 -8.12 -3.71 2.73
C ARG A 84 -7.77 -3.30 4.16
N ARG A 85 -6.74 -3.89 4.77
CA ARG A 85 -6.30 -3.54 6.13
C ARG A 85 -5.85 -2.09 6.19
N LEU A 86 -4.91 -1.70 5.33
CA LEU A 86 -4.36 -0.34 5.35
C LEU A 86 -5.36 0.72 4.91
N ARG A 87 -6.34 0.42 4.03
CA ARG A 87 -7.40 1.39 3.70
C ARG A 87 -8.15 1.84 4.94
N ARG A 88 -8.40 0.95 5.91
CA ARG A 88 -9.14 1.29 7.14
C ARG A 88 -8.41 2.34 7.95
N GLU A 89 -7.08 2.30 7.91
CA GLU A 89 -6.22 3.24 8.62
C GLU A 89 -6.04 4.60 7.93
N ARG A 90 -6.57 4.79 6.73
CA ARG A 90 -6.35 6.02 5.94
C ARG A 90 -6.80 7.30 6.63
N GLU A 91 -8.01 7.26 7.21
CA GLU A 91 -8.62 8.40 7.90
C GLU A 91 -8.09 8.51 9.35
N PRO A 92 -8.06 7.42 10.14
CA PRO A 92 -7.54 7.47 11.52
C PRO A 92 -6.07 7.90 11.61
N SER A 93 -5.21 7.46 10.68
CA SER A 93 -3.79 7.89 10.65
C SER A 93 -3.59 9.38 10.34
N MET A 94 -4.61 10.07 9.86
CA MET A 94 -4.55 11.49 9.54
C MET A 94 -5.23 12.36 10.59
N TYR A 95 -6.40 11.95 11.06
CA TYR A 95 -7.27 12.78 11.91
C TYR A 95 -7.41 12.28 13.34
N GLY A 96 -6.92 11.06 13.62
CA GLY A 96 -7.22 10.39 14.86
C GLY A 96 -8.59 9.71 14.83
N ASP A 97 -9.03 9.25 15.99
CA ASP A 97 -10.37 8.71 16.20
C ASP A 97 -11.26 9.85 16.70
N GLU A 98 -12.10 10.37 15.80
CA GLU A 98 -13.01 11.48 16.09
C GLU A 98 -14.13 11.09 17.07
N GLU A 99 -14.49 9.80 17.16
CA GLU A 99 -15.54 9.33 18.05
C GLU A 99 -15.07 9.35 19.51
N THR A 100 -13.81 8.93 19.75
CA THR A 100 -13.22 8.94 21.09
C THR A 100 -12.42 10.20 21.40
N GLY A 101 -12.17 11.06 20.40
CA GLY A 101 -11.31 12.24 20.52
C GLY A 101 -9.81 11.92 20.63
N THR A 102 -9.41 10.70 20.26
CA THR A 102 -8.01 10.25 20.37
C THR A 102 -7.20 10.79 19.19
N PRO A 103 -6.14 11.58 19.40
CA PRO A 103 -5.35 12.12 18.30
C PRO A 103 -4.48 11.03 17.65
N PRO A 104 -4.07 11.20 16.37
CA PRO A 104 -3.42 10.16 15.59
C PRO A 104 -2.09 9.68 16.21
N ASP A 105 -1.33 10.56 16.86
CA ASP A 105 -0.07 10.26 17.54
C ASP A 105 -0.22 9.33 18.76
N GLN A 106 -1.45 9.10 19.23
CA GLN A 106 -1.76 8.19 20.35
C GLN A 106 -2.46 6.90 19.91
N LEU A 107 -2.84 6.76 18.64
CA LEU A 107 -3.59 5.60 18.14
C LEU A 107 -2.74 4.35 17.87
N TYR A 108 -1.46 4.55 17.55
CA TYR A 108 -0.63 3.50 16.99
C TYR A 108 0.58 3.19 17.86
N SER A 109 0.94 1.92 17.93
CA SER A 109 2.18 1.46 18.54
C SER A 109 3.33 1.34 17.53
N LEU A 110 4.54 1.14 18.04
CA LEU A 110 5.69 0.77 17.20
C LEU A 110 5.43 -0.52 16.40
N MET A 111 4.68 -1.48 16.96
CA MET A 111 4.41 -2.75 16.28
C MET A 111 3.48 -2.55 15.09
N ASP A 112 2.43 -1.74 15.26
CA ASP A 112 1.50 -1.39 14.17
C ASP A 112 2.25 -0.69 13.02
N ALA A 113 3.11 0.28 13.38
CA ALA A 113 3.92 1.02 12.41
C ALA A 113 4.87 0.10 11.62
N LYS A 114 5.55 -0.84 12.32
CA LYS A 114 6.44 -1.82 11.69
C LYS A 114 5.68 -2.76 10.77
N GLU A 115 4.54 -3.30 11.21
CA GLU A 115 3.72 -4.21 10.41
C GLU A 115 3.23 -3.52 9.12
N ALA A 116 2.72 -2.29 9.22
CA ALA A 116 2.29 -1.53 8.06
C ALA A 116 3.43 -1.26 7.08
N LEU A 117 4.62 -0.94 7.60
CA LEU A 117 5.81 -0.73 6.78
C LEU A 117 6.25 -2.00 6.06
N GLU A 118 6.29 -3.14 6.75
CA GLU A 118 6.61 -4.44 6.17
C GLU A 118 5.63 -4.80 5.04
N TYR A 119 4.34 -4.53 5.23
CA TYR A 119 3.33 -4.66 4.18
C TYR A 119 3.63 -3.77 2.97
N ALA A 120 3.92 -2.49 3.19
CA ALA A 120 4.23 -1.57 2.10
C ALA A 120 5.48 -1.99 1.32
N GLN A 121 6.54 -2.41 2.02
CA GLN A 121 7.77 -2.93 1.42
C GLN A 121 7.51 -4.21 0.60
N ARG A 122 6.73 -5.15 1.13
CA ARG A 122 6.36 -6.40 0.45
C ARG A 122 5.58 -6.12 -0.84
N VAL A 123 4.52 -5.31 -0.75
CA VAL A 123 3.71 -4.93 -1.91
C VAL A 123 4.56 -4.23 -2.96
N LEU A 124 5.37 -3.25 -2.56
CA LEU A 124 6.24 -2.50 -3.48
C LEU A 124 7.24 -3.42 -4.18
N SER A 125 7.88 -4.33 -3.43
CA SER A 125 8.83 -5.30 -3.97
C SER A 125 8.21 -6.19 -5.05
N LEU A 126 7.04 -6.77 -4.78
CA LEU A 126 6.29 -7.58 -5.74
C LEU A 126 5.90 -6.77 -6.98
N CYS A 127 5.39 -5.54 -6.80
CA CYS A 127 5.00 -4.68 -7.91
C CYS A 127 6.20 -4.25 -8.77
N LYS A 128 7.35 -3.95 -8.16
CA LYS A 128 8.59 -3.62 -8.87
C LYS A 128 9.13 -4.82 -9.64
N LYS A 129 9.02 -6.04 -9.09
CA LYS A 129 9.37 -7.27 -9.80
C LYS A 129 8.51 -7.44 -11.05
N LEU A 130 7.18 -7.29 -10.92
CA LEU A 130 6.26 -7.37 -12.04
C LEU A 130 6.56 -6.32 -13.12
N LEU A 131 6.81 -5.07 -12.73
CA LEU A 131 7.17 -4.01 -13.67
C LEU A 131 8.42 -4.37 -14.48
N LYS A 132 9.47 -4.90 -13.84
CA LYS A 132 10.71 -5.29 -14.51
C LYS A 132 10.51 -6.42 -15.52
N GLU A 133 9.61 -7.36 -15.25
CA GLU A 133 9.28 -8.45 -16.18
C GLU A 133 8.51 -7.95 -17.40
N CYS A 134 7.63 -6.96 -17.25
CA CYS A 134 6.89 -6.37 -18.37
C CYS A 134 7.72 -5.41 -19.24
N GLU A 135 8.89 -4.98 -18.76
CA GLU A 135 9.80 -4.08 -19.48
C GLU A 135 10.90 -4.82 -20.27
N GLN A 136 10.96 -6.15 -20.16
CA GLN A 136 11.85 -7.03 -20.93
C GLN A 136 11.12 -7.57 -22.16
#